data_AF-A0A6P3GJN4-F1
#
_entry.id   AF-A0A6P3GJN4-F1
#
_cell.length_a   1.000
_cell.length_b   1.000
_cell.length_c   1.000
_cell.angle_alpha   90.00
_cell.angle_beta   90.00
_cell.angle_gamma   90.00
#
_symmetry.space_group_name_H-M   'P 1'
#
loop_
_entity.id
_entity.type
_entity.pdbx_description
1 polymer ?
#
loop_
_entity_poly.entity_id
_entity_poly.type
_entity_poly.pdbx_seq_one_letter_code
_entity_poly.pdbx_strand_id
1 'polypeptide(L)'
;MKRCESTWKLAAKMELRNTNRSSRVTIQLSTKQQSITFNVLPAFNALGLSEKSSLWSYRELKRSLDMVKARPGEFSVCFTELQEKFFSNYPSKLKDLILLVKHWFQKCQEKLINSSLLPPYALELLTIYAWEQGCGAEDFDMAEGVRTVLRLIEKQEQLCVYWTVNYNFGDEIVRNILLSQLQAPRPVILDPTDPTNNVSMDNTCWLQLKHEAQNWLRSLRQNESPGPSWNVLPAPLYITPGYLLDKFIKDFLQPNQTFQDQIKKALKIICSFLEENCFRHSTTKIQVIQGGSTVKGTALKTGSDASLVVFANSLKSYTSPKNERYNIIKEIHEQLEACRQEKDFEVKFEISKWKPPWVLSFTLKSKVLNESVDFDVLPAFNALGELKSGSTPSPRTYTELIHLYKPSDVFLEGEFSACFTKLQRNFVRSLPLKLKDLIRLLKHWYKGCEKKLKQKGSLPPKYALELLTIYAWEKGSGAQDFDMAEGFRTVLELVIQYQHLCVFWTVNYSFDDEILRNFLLDQIRRTRPVILDPADPTGDVGGGHRWCWHLLAKEATEWLSSLCFKDKSGCPIQPWNVPKKVI
;
A
#
# COMPACT_ATOMS: atom_id res chain seq x y z
N MET A 1 -6.13 -42.27 13.29
CA MET A 1 -5.27 -43.32 12.68
C MET A 1 -6.00 -43.83 11.45
N LYS A 2 -5.49 -43.86 10.23
CA LYS A 2 -4.13 -43.87 9.68
C LYS A 2 -4.04 -42.91 8.49
N ARG A 3 -2.93 -42.17 8.37
CA ARG A 3 -2.52 -41.52 7.12
C ARG A 3 -2.41 -42.61 6.05
N CYS A 4 -3.07 -42.40 4.91
CA CYS A 4 -2.83 -43.18 3.72
C CYS A 4 -1.49 -42.69 3.14
N GLU A 5 -0.39 -43.27 3.60
CA GLU A 5 0.90 -43.20 2.92
C GLU A 5 0.84 -44.16 1.73
N SER A 6 0.26 -43.69 0.62
CA SER A 6 0.46 -44.32 -0.68
C SER A 6 1.89 -44.02 -1.13
N THR A 7 2.84 -44.82 -0.65
CA THR A 7 4.19 -44.91 -1.21
C THR A 7 4.08 -45.58 -2.57
N TRP A 8 3.95 -44.78 -3.63
CA TRP A 8 4.16 -45.27 -4.99
C TRP A 8 5.65 -45.63 -5.11
N LYS A 9 5.98 -46.93 -5.10
CA LYS A 9 7.30 -47.42 -5.50
C LYS A 9 7.50 -47.12 -7.00
N LEU A 10 7.91 -45.89 -7.31
CA LEU A 10 8.38 -45.55 -8.64
C LEU A 10 9.71 -46.29 -8.85
N ALA A 11 9.75 -47.19 -9.84
CA ALA A 11 10.99 -47.78 -10.33
C ALA A 11 11.80 -46.69 -11.07
N ALA A 12 12.38 -45.75 -10.31
CA ALA A 12 13.21 -44.69 -10.83
C ALA A 12 14.63 -45.24 -11.06
N LYS A 13 15.14 -45.08 -12.29
CA LYS A 13 16.54 -45.34 -12.61
C LYS A 13 17.38 -44.20 -12.04
N MET A 14 18.31 -44.55 -11.16
CA MET A 14 19.31 -43.61 -10.61
C MET A 14 20.61 -43.75 -11.39
N GLU A 15 21.10 -42.65 -11.94
CA GLU A 15 22.40 -42.56 -12.60
C GLU A 15 23.29 -41.54 -11.87
N LEU A 16 24.50 -41.95 -11.49
CA LEU A 16 25.52 -41.04 -11.00
C LEU A 16 26.34 -40.54 -12.19
N ARG A 17 26.37 -39.22 -12.42
CA ARG A 17 27.19 -38.62 -13.48
C ARG A 17 28.31 -37.83 -12.82
N ASN A 18 29.53 -38.35 -12.96
CA ASN A 18 30.77 -37.63 -12.65
C ASN A 18 31.26 -36.96 -13.93
N THR A 19 31.37 -35.63 -13.93
CA THR A 19 32.03 -34.92 -15.04
C THR A 19 33.52 -34.85 -14.70
N ASN A 20 34.36 -35.57 -15.47
CA ASN A 20 35.80 -35.76 -15.21
C ASN A 20 36.68 -34.49 -15.25
N ARG A 21 36.11 -33.28 -15.06
CA ARG A 21 36.85 -32.01 -14.92
C ARG A 21 36.25 -31.02 -13.92
N SER A 22 35.13 -31.31 -13.28
CA SER A 22 34.57 -30.46 -12.22
C SER A 22 34.18 -31.32 -11.03
N SER A 23 34.51 -30.89 -9.81
CA SER A 23 34.25 -31.57 -8.54
C SER A 23 32.76 -31.68 -8.18
N ARG A 24 31.87 -31.78 -9.18
CA ARG A 24 30.42 -31.76 -9.06
C ARG A 24 29.88 -33.16 -9.33
N VAL A 25 29.41 -33.79 -8.27
CA VAL A 25 28.66 -35.05 -8.34
C VAL A 25 27.22 -34.71 -8.68
N THR A 26 26.69 -35.32 -9.74
CA THR A 26 25.27 -35.16 -10.10
C THR A 26 24.55 -36.50 -10.06
N ILE A 27 23.36 -36.51 -9.46
CA ILE A 27 22.48 -37.67 -9.38
C ILE A 27 21.29 -37.40 -10.28
N GLN A 28 21.08 -38.22 -11.30
CA GLN A 28 19.86 -38.16 -12.11
C GLN A 28 18.93 -39.29 -11.71
N LEU A 29 17.72 -38.94 -11.29
CA LEU A 29 16.61 -39.88 -11.08
C LEU A 29 15.66 -39.76 -12.26
N SER A 30 15.38 -40.86 -12.95
CA SER A 30 14.49 -40.87 -14.12
C SER A 30 13.46 -41.98 -14.03
N THR A 31 12.25 -41.68 -14.47
CA THR A 31 11.16 -42.63 -14.69
C THR A 31 10.85 -42.67 -16.18
N LYS A 32 9.87 -43.48 -16.61
CA LYS A 32 9.41 -43.48 -18.02
C LYS A 32 8.85 -42.13 -18.47
N GLN A 33 8.43 -41.27 -17.54
CA GLN A 33 7.68 -40.05 -17.84
C GLN A 33 8.41 -38.76 -17.42
N GLN A 34 9.34 -38.84 -16.48
CA GLN A 34 9.96 -37.67 -15.85
C GLN A 34 11.43 -37.93 -15.50
N SER A 35 12.22 -36.87 -15.37
CA SER A 35 13.56 -36.97 -14.78
C SER A 35 13.88 -35.75 -13.93
N ILE A 36 14.66 -35.96 -12.87
CA ILE A 36 15.13 -34.94 -11.94
C ILE A 36 16.65 -35.12 -11.83
N THR A 37 17.38 -34.02 -11.92
CA THR A 37 18.84 -34.02 -11.71
C THR A 37 19.15 -33.22 -10.45
N PHE A 38 19.87 -33.85 -9.52
CA PHE A 38 20.35 -33.26 -8.27
C PHE A 38 21.84 -32.96 -8.40
N ASN A 39 22.23 -31.74 -8.07
CA ASN A 39 23.64 -31.40 -7.87
C ASN A 39 23.97 -31.64 -6.40
N VAL A 40 24.93 -32.52 -6.13
CA VAL A 40 25.42 -32.77 -4.77
C VAL A 40 26.54 -31.78 -4.49
N LEU A 41 26.29 -30.87 -3.54
CA LEU A 41 27.21 -29.82 -3.16
C LEU A 41 27.52 -29.91 -1.66
N PRO A 42 28.79 -29.86 -1.23
CA PRO A 42 29.10 -29.67 0.18
C PRO A 42 28.68 -28.25 0.60
N ALA A 43 28.04 -28.14 1.76
CA ALA A 43 27.57 -26.86 2.29
C ALA A 43 27.74 -26.81 3.81
N PHE A 44 28.06 -25.61 4.32
CA PHE A 44 28.07 -25.34 5.76
C PHE A 44 26.66 -24.97 6.22
N ASN A 45 26.20 -25.53 7.34
CA ASN A 45 24.90 -25.17 7.90
C ASN A 45 25.00 -23.83 8.66
N ALA A 46 24.65 -22.73 7.97
CA ALA A 46 24.71 -21.38 8.52
C ALA A 46 23.69 -21.10 9.65
N LEU A 47 22.72 -21.99 9.87
CA LEU A 47 21.64 -21.84 10.86
C LEU A 47 21.87 -22.65 12.15
N GLY A 48 22.82 -23.59 12.14
CA GLY A 48 23.00 -24.59 13.21
C GLY A 48 23.60 -24.09 14.53
N LEU A 49 23.91 -22.79 14.68
CA LEU A 49 24.65 -22.26 15.82
C LEU A 49 23.83 -21.47 16.86
N SER A 50 22.56 -21.13 16.61
CA SER A 50 21.68 -20.49 17.62
C SER A 50 20.22 -20.36 17.15
N GLU A 51 19.26 -20.68 18.03
CA GLU A 51 17.82 -20.36 17.85
C GLU A 51 17.53 -18.85 17.89
N LYS A 52 18.50 -18.01 18.27
CA LYS A 52 18.46 -16.54 18.18
C LYS A 52 19.75 -16.00 17.57
N SER A 53 19.78 -15.81 16.25
CA SER A 53 20.11 -14.53 15.60
C SER A 53 20.37 -14.72 14.09
N SER A 54 19.32 -14.58 13.28
CA SER A 54 19.46 -14.51 11.82
C SER A 54 20.49 -13.45 11.39
N LEU A 55 20.61 -12.35 12.15
CA LEU A 55 21.56 -11.26 11.86
C LEU A 55 23.04 -11.62 12.07
N TRP A 56 23.37 -12.49 13.04
CA TRP A 56 24.77 -12.88 13.25
C TRP A 56 25.29 -13.73 12.10
N SER A 57 24.47 -14.66 11.60
CA SER A 57 24.81 -15.49 10.44
C SER A 57 25.14 -14.64 9.19
N TYR A 58 24.47 -13.51 8.97
CA TYR A 58 24.79 -12.62 7.86
C TYR A 58 26.07 -11.79 8.07
N ARG A 59 26.42 -11.46 9.31
CA ARG A 59 27.72 -10.84 9.61
C ARG A 59 28.86 -11.82 9.34
N GLU A 60 28.70 -13.07 9.74
CA GLU A 60 29.69 -14.11 9.49
C GLU A 60 29.77 -14.48 8.00
N LEU A 61 28.65 -14.47 7.28
CA LEU A 61 28.62 -14.59 5.82
C LEU A 61 29.50 -13.52 5.17
N LYS A 62 29.31 -12.25 5.55
CA LYS A 62 30.10 -11.14 5.01
C LYS A 62 31.59 -11.31 5.34
N ARG A 63 31.92 -11.64 6.58
CA ARG A 63 33.30 -11.90 7.01
C ARG A 63 33.94 -13.03 6.20
N SER A 64 33.20 -14.11 5.98
CA SER A 64 33.67 -15.28 5.23
C SER A 64 33.89 -14.94 3.76
N LEU A 65 32.94 -14.24 3.11
CA LEU A 65 33.08 -13.74 1.74
C LEU A 65 34.35 -12.91 1.56
N ASP A 66 34.60 -11.98 2.47
CA ASP A 66 35.77 -11.10 2.42
C ASP A 66 37.07 -11.88 2.66
N MET A 67 37.07 -12.83 3.61
CA MET A 67 38.25 -13.65 3.94
C MET A 67 38.70 -14.52 2.76
N VAL A 68 37.78 -15.14 2.03
CA VAL A 68 38.11 -16.00 0.88
C VAL A 68 38.04 -15.27 -0.47
N LYS A 69 37.73 -13.97 -0.48
CA LYS A 69 37.51 -13.16 -1.70
C LYS A 69 36.47 -13.79 -2.64
N ALA A 70 35.45 -14.41 -2.07
CA ALA A 70 34.38 -15.06 -2.79
C ALA A 70 33.44 -14.04 -3.45
N ARG A 71 32.78 -14.46 -4.53
CA ARG A 71 31.79 -13.62 -5.22
C ARG A 71 30.49 -13.56 -4.42
N PRO A 72 29.72 -12.46 -4.52
CA PRO A 72 28.39 -12.40 -3.93
C PRO A 72 27.52 -13.59 -4.40
N GLY A 73 26.78 -14.21 -3.47
CA GLY A 73 25.97 -15.40 -3.75
C GLY A 73 26.72 -16.75 -3.80
N GLU A 74 28.05 -16.78 -3.68
CA GLU A 74 28.84 -18.03 -3.73
C GLU A 74 28.52 -18.99 -2.56
N PHE A 75 28.06 -18.45 -1.43
CA PHE A 75 27.62 -19.22 -0.27
C PHE A 75 26.09 -19.41 -0.18
N SER A 76 25.34 -19.11 -1.24
CA SER A 76 23.87 -19.27 -1.26
C SER A 76 23.42 -20.69 -0.85
N VAL A 77 24.19 -21.73 -1.19
CA VAL A 77 23.90 -23.12 -0.82
C VAL A 77 23.82 -23.34 0.70
N CYS A 78 24.52 -22.53 1.49
CA CYS A 78 24.50 -22.60 2.96
C CYS A 78 23.13 -22.19 3.55
N PHE A 79 22.27 -21.54 2.77
CA PHE A 79 20.94 -21.08 3.17
C PHE A 79 19.79 -21.90 2.56
N THR A 80 20.08 -23.08 2.01
CA THR A 80 19.07 -23.95 1.36
C THR A 80 17.84 -24.22 2.24
N GLU A 81 18.02 -24.41 3.56
CA GLU A 81 16.89 -24.59 4.49
C GLU A 81 15.98 -23.35 4.57
N LEU A 82 16.56 -22.13 4.52
CA LEU A 82 15.75 -20.90 4.46
C LEU A 82 15.05 -20.77 3.12
N GLN A 83 15.69 -21.21 2.03
CA GLN A 83 15.08 -21.18 0.70
C GLN A 83 13.87 -22.12 0.67
N GLU A 84 14.01 -23.35 1.17
CA GLU A 84 12.89 -24.29 1.28
C GLU A 84 11.74 -23.70 2.11
N LYS A 85 12.05 -23.14 3.29
CA LYS A 85 11.05 -22.48 4.15
C LYS A 85 10.38 -21.28 3.47
N PHE A 86 11.11 -20.54 2.64
CA PHE A 86 10.54 -19.42 1.89
C PHE A 86 9.49 -19.92 0.91
N PHE A 87 9.79 -20.94 0.09
CA PHE A 87 8.83 -21.48 -0.90
C PHE A 87 7.70 -22.31 -0.29
N SER A 88 7.92 -22.95 0.88
CA SER A 88 6.92 -23.81 1.51
C SER A 88 5.67 -23.04 1.92
N ASN A 89 5.81 -21.76 2.25
CA ASN A 89 4.74 -20.93 2.80
C ASN A 89 3.74 -20.41 1.76
N TYR A 90 4.00 -20.60 0.46
CA TYR A 90 3.16 -20.05 -0.60
C TYR A 90 2.07 -21.03 -1.08
N PRO A 91 0.89 -20.52 -1.50
CA PRO A 91 -0.24 -21.33 -1.99
C PRO A 91 0.13 -22.21 -3.20
N SER A 92 -0.55 -23.34 -3.35
CA SER A 92 -0.36 -24.26 -4.49
C SER A 92 -0.59 -23.56 -5.84
N LYS A 93 -1.63 -22.74 -5.94
CA LYS A 93 -1.96 -21.99 -7.17
C LYS A 93 -0.85 -21.03 -7.60
N LEU A 94 -0.10 -20.45 -6.64
CA LEU A 94 1.09 -19.65 -6.97
C LEU A 94 2.22 -20.52 -7.51
N LYS A 95 2.40 -21.73 -6.98
CA LYS A 95 3.38 -22.68 -7.51
C LYS A 95 3.03 -23.09 -8.94
N ASP A 96 1.75 -23.24 -9.26
CA ASP A 96 1.29 -23.47 -10.63
C ASP A 96 1.60 -22.27 -11.54
N LEU A 97 1.44 -21.04 -11.05
CA LEU A 97 1.79 -19.84 -11.82
C LEU A 97 3.29 -19.79 -12.11
N ILE A 98 4.11 -20.13 -11.12
CA ILE A 98 5.57 -20.26 -11.28
C ILE A 98 5.89 -21.29 -12.37
N LEU A 99 5.23 -22.45 -12.37
CA LEU A 99 5.42 -23.47 -13.41
C LEU A 99 5.06 -22.95 -14.81
N LEU A 100 3.97 -22.19 -14.95
CA LEU A 100 3.58 -21.58 -16.23
C LEU A 100 4.63 -20.57 -16.72
N VAL A 101 5.12 -19.70 -15.84
CA VAL A 101 6.17 -18.72 -16.18
C VAL A 101 7.47 -19.43 -16.57
N LYS A 102 7.85 -20.50 -15.87
CA LYS A 102 9.01 -21.33 -16.21
C LYS A 102 8.85 -22.01 -17.57
N HIS A 103 7.65 -22.52 -17.87
CA HIS A 103 7.37 -23.13 -19.16
C HIS A 103 7.46 -22.10 -20.31
N TRP A 104 6.90 -20.92 -20.11
CA TRP A 104 7.04 -19.80 -21.05
C TRP A 104 8.52 -19.43 -21.26
N PHE A 105 9.30 -19.34 -20.18
CA PHE A 105 10.73 -19.04 -20.26
C PHE A 105 11.51 -20.13 -21.03
N GLN A 106 11.22 -21.40 -20.79
CA GLN A 106 11.79 -22.52 -21.55
C GLN A 106 11.48 -22.38 -23.05
N LYS A 107 10.27 -21.97 -23.42
CA LYS A 107 9.92 -21.68 -24.82
C LYS A 107 10.67 -20.49 -25.41
N CYS A 108 11.03 -19.50 -24.60
CA CYS A 108 11.88 -18.41 -25.05
C CYS A 108 13.32 -18.91 -25.29
N GLN A 109 13.84 -19.77 -24.42
CA GLN A 109 15.19 -20.35 -24.55
C GLN A 109 15.36 -21.19 -25.81
N GLU A 110 14.33 -21.96 -26.22
CA GLU A 110 14.34 -22.72 -27.48
C GLU A 110 14.57 -21.80 -28.71
N LYS A 111 14.16 -20.53 -28.65
CA LYS A 111 14.34 -19.54 -29.72
C LYS A 111 15.64 -18.75 -29.61
N LEU A 112 16.11 -18.53 -28.39
CA LEU A 112 17.29 -17.70 -28.07
C LEU A 112 18.56 -18.55 -28.14
N ILE A 113 19.01 -18.84 -29.36
CA ILE A 113 20.26 -19.56 -29.60
C ILE A 113 21.44 -18.64 -29.19
N ASN A 114 22.28 -19.07 -28.24
CA ASN A 114 23.53 -18.43 -27.76
C ASN A 114 23.46 -17.33 -26.68
N SER A 115 22.34 -17.12 -25.98
CA SER A 115 22.30 -16.19 -24.83
C SER A 115 22.76 -16.84 -23.51
N SER A 116 23.45 -16.08 -22.64
CA SER A 116 23.64 -16.47 -21.24
C SER A 116 22.26 -16.75 -20.62
N LEU A 117 22.09 -17.94 -20.03
CA LEU A 117 20.82 -18.39 -19.50
C LEU A 117 20.55 -17.70 -18.17
N LEU A 118 19.50 -16.88 -18.08
CA LEU A 118 18.99 -16.41 -16.79
C LEU A 118 18.59 -17.63 -15.95
N PRO A 119 19.01 -17.72 -14.67
CA PRO A 119 18.54 -18.78 -13.79
C PRO A 119 17.01 -18.74 -13.67
N PRO A 120 16.29 -19.87 -13.83
CA PRO A 120 14.84 -19.92 -13.62
C PRO A 120 14.42 -19.34 -12.27
N TYR A 121 15.29 -19.47 -11.27
CA TYR A 121 15.13 -18.92 -9.93
C TYR A 121 14.80 -17.41 -9.90
N ALA A 122 15.38 -16.60 -10.78
CA ALA A 122 15.08 -15.17 -10.85
C ALA A 122 13.61 -14.91 -11.25
N LEU A 123 13.08 -15.72 -12.17
CA LEU A 123 11.67 -15.62 -12.59
C LEU A 123 10.71 -16.21 -11.56
N GLU A 124 11.13 -17.23 -10.80
CA GLU A 124 10.37 -17.75 -9.66
C GLU A 124 10.18 -16.64 -8.62
N LEU A 125 11.27 -15.98 -8.23
CA LEU A 125 11.25 -14.85 -7.29
C LEU A 125 10.45 -13.66 -7.82
N LEU A 126 10.59 -13.32 -9.10
CA LEU A 126 9.81 -12.25 -9.72
C LEU A 126 8.30 -12.55 -9.72
N THR A 127 7.93 -13.82 -9.93
CA THR A 127 6.53 -14.27 -9.90
C THR A 127 5.96 -14.19 -8.48
N ILE A 128 6.74 -14.60 -7.48
CA ILE A 128 6.37 -14.44 -6.07
C ILE A 128 6.18 -12.97 -5.73
N TYR A 129 7.13 -12.11 -6.11
CA TYR A 129 7.03 -10.67 -5.89
C TYR A 129 5.78 -10.07 -6.54
N ALA A 130 5.49 -10.44 -7.79
CA ALA A 130 4.29 -10.01 -8.51
C ALA A 130 3.01 -10.38 -7.75
N TRP A 131 2.95 -11.61 -7.22
CA TRP A 131 1.81 -12.07 -6.43
C TRP A 131 1.71 -11.34 -5.08
N GLU A 132 2.79 -11.21 -4.33
CA GLU A 132 2.82 -10.57 -3.01
C GLU A 132 2.44 -9.09 -3.06
N GLN A 133 2.97 -8.35 -4.04
CA GLN A 133 2.69 -6.92 -4.19
C GLN A 133 1.36 -6.65 -4.90
N GLY A 134 0.88 -7.62 -5.68
CA GLY A 134 -0.34 -7.53 -6.47
C GLY A 134 -1.55 -8.06 -5.71
N CYS A 135 -1.90 -9.31 -5.97
CA CYS A 135 -3.12 -9.94 -5.46
C CYS A 135 -2.99 -10.42 -4.02
N GLY A 136 -1.94 -11.19 -3.71
CA GLY A 136 -1.71 -11.79 -2.39
C GLY A 136 -2.79 -12.76 -1.90
N ALA A 137 -3.78 -13.10 -2.73
CA ALA A 137 -4.86 -14.02 -2.38
C ALA A 137 -4.51 -15.47 -2.77
N GLU A 138 -5.07 -16.44 -2.07
CA GLU A 138 -4.92 -17.86 -2.40
C GLU A 138 -5.55 -18.19 -3.76
N ASP A 139 -6.70 -17.56 -4.05
CA ASP A 139 -7.40 -17.70 -5.31
C ASP A 139 -7.28 -16.41 -6.15
N PHE A 140 -6.82 -16.56 -7.39
CA PHE A 140 -6.59 -15.45 -8.32
C PHE A 140 -6.68 -15.90 -9.78
N ASP A 141 -6.81 -14.96 -10.71
CA ASP A 141 -6.80 -15.24 -12.14
C ASP A 141 -5.35 -15.50 -12.63
N MET A 142 -5.10 -16.70 -13.14
CA MET A 142 -3.76 -17.11 -13.59
C MET A 142 -3.27 -16.30 -14.78
N ALA A 143 -4.17 -15.93 -15.70
CA ALA A 143 -3.80 -15.14 -16.88
C ALA A 143 -3.42 -13.72 -16.47
N GLU A 144 -4.12 -13.14 -15.48
CA GLU A 144 -3.75 -11.86 -14.87
C GLU A 144 -2.37 -11.94 -14.21
N GLY A 145 -2.09 -13.03 -13.50
CA GLY A 145 -0.77 -13.30 -12.91
C GLY A 145 0.34 -13.34 -13.96
N VAL A 146 0.19 -14.14 -15.02
CA VAL A 146 1.17 -14.24 -16.11
C VAL A 146 1.39 -12.86 -16.76
N ARG A 147 0.31 -12.15 -17.09
CA ARG A 147 0.39 -10.81 -17.71
C ARG A 147 1.11 -9.80 -16.81
N THR A 148 0.96 -9.92 -15.50
CA THR A 148 1.68 -9.09 -14.53
C THR A 148 3.18 -9.35 -14.58
N VAL A 149 3.60 -10.61 -14.54
CA VAL A 149 5.03 -10.97 -14.60
C VAL A 149 5.66 -10.47 -15.89
N LEU A 150 5.00 -10.68 -17.04
CA LEU A 150 5.49 -10.19 -18.32
C LEU A 150 5.61 -8.65 -18.37
N ARG A 151 4.64 -7.92 -17.81
CA ARG A 151 4.72 -6.45 -17.70
C ARG A 151 5.85 -5.96 -16.79
N LEU A 152 6.22 -6.74 -15.77
CA LEU A 152 7.39 -6.42 -14.94
C LEU A 152 8.69 -6.64 -15.73
N ILE A 153 8.76 -7.70 -16.53
CA ILE A 153 9.89 -7.95 -17.45
C ILE A 153 10.00 -6.82 -18.49
N GLU A 154 8.89 -6.30 -19.02
CA GLU A 154 8.92 -5.12 -19.91
C GLU A 154 9.59 -3.89 -19.27
N LYS A 155 9.48 -3.78 -17.95
CA LYS A 155 10.02 -2.70 -17.12
C LYS A 155 11.33 -3.09 -16.43
N GLN A 156 12.09 -4.04 -16.98
CA GLN A 156 13.34 -4.54 -16.39
C GLN A 156 14.32 -3.41 -15.98
N GLU A 157 14.38 -2.32 -16.75
CA GLU A 157 15.25 -1.15 -16.48
C GLU A 157 14.90 -0.42 -15.17
N GLN A 158 13.72 -0.69 -14.60
CA GLN A 158 13.24 -0.15 -13.34
C GLN A 158 13.18 -1.23 -12.24
N LEU A 159 13.39 -2.50 -12.58
CA LEU A 159 13.11 -3.62 -11.70
C LEU A 159 14.13 -3.72 -10.57
N CYS A 160 13.65 -3.63 -9.32
CA CYS A 160 14.48 -3.82 -8.16
C CYS A 160 13.66 -4.45 -7.03
N VAL A 161 13.88 -5.74 -6.82
CA VAL A 161 13.10 -6.61 -5.94
C VAL A 161 13.98 -7.10 -4.81
N TYR A 162 13.46 -7.05 -3.58
CA TYR A 162 14.11 -7.58 -2.39
C TYR A 162 13.07 -7.93 -1.32
N TRP A 163 13.47 -8.77 -0.38
CA TRP A 163 12.67 -9.13 0.79
C TRP A 163 13.36 -8.70 2.07
N THR A 164 12.60 -8.58 3.15
CA THR A 164 13.16 -8.32 4.48
C THR A 164 12.72 -9.35 5.52
N VAL A 165 12.39 -10.56 5.05
CA VAL A 165 11.87 -11.64 5.90
C VAL A 165 12.98 -12.26 6.75
N ASN A 166 14.15 -12.54 6.15
CA ASN A 166 15.27 -13.18 6.85
C ASN A 166 16.35 -12.18 7.29
N TYR A 167 16.55 -11.10 6.52
CA TYR A 167 17.50 -10.01 6.78
C TYR A 167 16.77 -8.65 6.71
N ASN A 168 17.30 -7.59 7.33
CA ASN A 168 16.69 -6.26 7.28
C ASN A 168 17.73 -5.14 7.45
N PHE A 169 17.28 -3.89 7.34
CA PHE A 169 18.12 -2.69 7.45
C PHE A 169 18.48 -2.28 8.89
N GLY A 170 18.04 -3.03 9.91
CA GLY A 170 18.30 -2.69 11.31
C GLY A 170 19.75 -2.93 11.74
N ASP A 171 20.42 -3.91 11.13
CA ASP A 171 21.83 -4.17 11.34
C ASP A 171 22.70 -3.35 10.38
N GLU A 172 23.75 -2.70 10.89
CA GLU A 172 24.60 -1.83 10.07
C GLU A 172 25.30 -2.56 8.93
N ILE A 173 25.84 -3.76 9.18
CA ILE A 173 26.59 -4.54 8.18
C ILE A 173 25.62 -5.01 7.09
N VAL A 174 24.49 -5.60 7.49
CA VAL A 174 23.46 -6.06 6.55
C VAL A 174 22.88 -4.89 5.75
N ARG A 175 22.60 -3.76 6.40
CA ARG A 175 22.14 -2.53 5.73
C ARG A 175 23.12 -2.07 4.67
N ASN A 176 24.41 -2.05 4.95
CA ASN A 176 25.42 -1.62 3.97
C ASN A 176 25.50 -2.57 2.77
N ILE A 177 25.39 -3.89 3.00
CA ILE A 177 25.29 -4.89 1.93
C ILE A 177 24.06 -4.61 1.06
N LEU A 178 22.88 -4.48 1.68
CA LEU A 178 21.63 -4.25 0.97
C LEU A 178 21.69 -2.94 0.17
N LEU A 179 22.12 -1.84 0.77
CA LEU A 179 22.23 -0.56 0.08
C LEU A 179 23.19 -0.62 -1.10
N SER A 180 24.30 -1.37 -1.00
CA SER A 180 25.21 -1.58 -2.12
C SER A 180 24.53 -2.34 -3.26
N GLN A 181 23.81 -3.41 -2.94
CA GLN A 181 23.13 -4.25 -3.94
C GLN A 181 21.95 -3.51 -4.61
N LEU A 182 21.17 -2.76 -3.84
CA LEU A 182 20.00 -2.02 -4.34
C LEU A 182 20.39 -0.84 -5.25
N GLN A 183 21.65 -0.39 -5.18
CA GLN A 183 22.23 0.61 -6.07
C GLN A 183 22.88 0.01 -7.32
N ALA A 184 22.94 -1.32 -7.45
CA ALA A 184 23.50 -1.98 -8.63
C ALA A 184 22.67 -1.66 -9.91
N PRO A 185 23.28 -1.77 -11.11
CA PRO A 185 22.57 -1.63 -12.37
C PRO A 185 21.34 -2.54 -12.43
N ARG A 186 20.25 -2.01 -13.00
CA ARG A 186 18.99 -2.74 -13.15
C ARG A 186 19.11 -3.83 -14.23
N PRO A 187 18.38 -4.94 -14.11
CA PRO A 187 17.45 -5.29 -13.04
C PRO A 187 18.16 -5.82 -11.79
N VAL A 188 17.55 -5.66 -10.61
CA VAL A 188 18.02 -6.24 -9.35
C VAL A 188 16.92 -7.14 -8.78
N ILE A 189 17.25 -8.39 -8.47
CA ILE A 189 16.37 -9.32 -7.74
C ILE A 189 17.25 -9.99 -6.68
N LEU A 190 17.09 -9.58 -5.43
CA LEU A 190 17.89 -10.15 -4.33
C LEU A 190 17.27 -11.44 -3.82
N ASP A 191 18.12 -12.44 -3.60
CA ASP A 191 17.72 -13.68 -2.96
C ASP A 191 17.13 -13.39 -1.57
N PRO A 192 15.91 -13.86 -1.24
CA PRO A 192 15.28 -13.62 0.06
C PRO A 192 16.05 -14.22 1.25
N THR A 193 17.06 -15.04 1.00
CA THR A 193 17.86 -15.77 1.99
C THR A 193 19.34 -15.41 1.99
N ASP A 194 19.85 -14.77 0.93
CA ASP A 194 21.22 -14.28 0.85
C ASP A 194 21.22 -12.82 0.37
N PRO A 195 21.43 -11.82 1.25
CA PRO A 195 21.37 -10.40 0.89
C PRO A 195 22.50 -9.97 -0.05
N THR A 196 23.49 -10.82 -0.32
CA THR A 196 24.60 -10.56 -1.25
C THR A 196 24.27 -11.05 -2.67
N ASN A 197 23.32 -11.96 -2.81
CA ASN A 197 23.06 -12.66 -4.06
C ASN A 197 22.01 -11.93 -4.91
N ASN A 198 22.46 -11.15 -5.90
CA ASN A 198 21.58 -10.62 -6.94
C ASN A 198 21.39 -11.66 -8.05
N VAL A 199 20.24 -12.34 -8.05
CA VAL A 199 19.98 -13.47 -8.96
C VAL A 199 19.59 -13.04 -10.37
N SER A 200 19.40 -11.74 -10.60
CA SER A 200 19.06 -11.22 -11.93
C SER A 200 20.20 -11.36 -12.93
N MET A 201 21.45 -11.53 -12.47
CA MET A 201 22.64 -11.67 -13.33
C MET A 201 22.80 -10.48 -14.31
N ASP A 202 23.39 -10.71 -15.50
CA ASP A 202 23.63 -9.67 -16.49
C ASP A 202 22.34 -9.19 -17.19
N ASN A 203 22.34 -7.93 -17.67
CA ASN A 203 21.18 -7.30 -18.31
C ASN A 203 20.90 -7.83 -19.74
N THR A 204 21.82 -8.57 -20.36
CA THR A 204 21.67 -8.95 -21.78
C THR A 204 20.53 -9.93 -21.99
N CYS A 205 20.35 -10.89 -21.07
CA CYS A 205 19.24 -11.82 -21.10
C CYS A 205 17.88 -11.13 -20.88
N TRP A 206 17.83 -10.13 -19.99
CA TRP A 206 16.60 -9.38 -19.70
C TRP A 206 16.11 -8.54 -20.87
N LEU A 207 17.02 -7.98 -21.67
CA LEU A 207 16.66 -7.29 -22.91
C LEU A 207 15.96 -8.23 -23.90
N GLN A 208 16.44 -9.45 -24.05
CA GLN A 208 15.81 -10.44 -24.93
C GLN A 208 14.45 -10.89 -24.38
N LEU A 209 14.36 -11.13 -23.08
CA LEU A 209 13.10 -11.48 -22.42
C LEU A 209 12.06 -10.37 -22.51
N LYS A 210 12.48 -9.10 -22.46
CA LYS A 210 11.60 -7.94 -22.70
C LYS A 210 10.95 -8.02 -24.08
N HIS A 211 11.70 -8.36 -25.13
CA HIS A 211 11.15 -8.49 -26.48
C HIS A 211 10.17 -9.67 -26.59
N GLU A 212 10.51 -10.83 -26.03
CA GLU A 212 9.59 -11.99 -26.03
C GLU A 212 8.32 -11.71 -25.21
N ALA A 213 8.43 -11.02 -24.07
CA ALA A 213 7.29 -10.62 -23.25
C ALA A 213 6.35 -9.68 -24.03
N GLN A 214 6.91 -8.68 -24.74
CA GLN A 214 6.14 -7.77 -25.60
C GLN A 214 5.42 -8.51 -26.72
N ASN A 215 6.12 -9.42 -27.40
CA ASN A 215 5.55 -10.24 -28.48
C ASN A 215 4.40 -11.09 -27.95
N TRP A 216 4.58 -11.73 -26.80
CA TRP A 216 3.56 -12.58 -26.21
C TRP A 216 2.34 -11.76 -25.77
N LEU A 217 2.54 -10.62 -25.09
CA LEU A 217 1.47 -9.71 -24.69
C LEU A 217 0.66 -9.18 -25.88
N ARG A 218 1.30 -8.90 -27.02
CA ARG A 218 0.63 -8.51 -28.27
C ARG A 218 -0.11 -9.67 -28.93
N SER A 219 0.42 -10.89 -28.84
CA SER A 219 -0.20 -12.08 -29.44
C SER A 219 -1.47 -12.54 -28.73
N LEU A 220 -1.67 -12.13 -27.47
CA LEU A 220 -2.75 -12.63 -26.63
C LEU A 220 -4.16 -12.24 -27.12
N ARG A 221 -4.34 -11.13 -27.87
CA ARG A 221 -5.56 -10.79 -28.64
C ARG A 221 -5.25 -9.82 -29.78
N GLN A 222 -5.58 -10.17 -31.03
CA GLN A 222 -5.60 -9.20 -32.13
C GLN A 222 -6.78 -8.23 -31.89
N ASN A 223 -6.50 -6.92 -31.84
CA ASN A 223 -7.46 -5.81 -31.75
C ASN A 223 -8.19 -5.59 -30.40
N GLU A 224 -7.76 -6.21 -29.29
CA GLU A 224 -8.27 -5.90 -27.94
C GLU A 224 -7.13 -5.64 -26.94
N SER A 225 -7.41 -4.90 -25.87
CA SER A 225 -6.49 -4.76 -24.74
C SER A 225 -6.13 -6.15 -24.17
N PRO A 226 -4.87 -6.42 -23.79
CA PRO A 226 -4.42 -7.72 -23.27
C PRO A 226 -5.08 -8.15 -21.94
N GLY A 227 -6.08 -7.41 -21.44
CA GLY A 227 -6.78 -7.66 -20.18
C GLY A 227 -6.09 -7.03 -18.97
N PRO A 228 -6.73 -7.11 -17.77
CA PRO A 228 -6.25 -6.47 -16.55
C PRO A 228 -5.00 -7.17 -16.00
N SER A 229 -3.97 -6.45 -15.55
CA SER A 229 -2.84 -7.00 -14.79
C SER A 229 -2.89 -6.51 -13.35
N TRP A 230 -2.23 -7.20 -12.41
CA TRP A 230 -2.01 -6.65 -11.08
C TRP A 230 -1.25 -5.32 -11.13
N ASN A 231 -1.60 -4.39 -10.25
CA ASN A 231 -0.91 -3.10 -10.13
C ASN A 231 0.34 -3.27 -9.25
N VAL A 232 1.39 -3.87 -9.82
CA VAL A 232 2.67 -4.13 -9.12
C VAL A 232 3.69 -3.08 -9.54
N LEU A 233 4.40 -2.53 -8.56
CA LEU A 233 5.52 -1.62 -8.79
C LEU A 233 6.77 -2.41 -9.22
N PRO A 234 7.54 -1.95 -10.21
CA PRO A 234 8.81 -2.59 -10.57
C PRO A 234 9.89 -2.36 -9.49
N ALA A 235 9.77 -1.29 -8.70
CA ALA A 235 10.65 -0.96 -7.60
C ALA A 235 9.84 -0.47 -6.39
N PRO A 236 10.15 -0.95 -5.16
CA PRO A 236 9.59 -0.38 -3.94
C PRO A 236 9.92 1.10 -3.77
N LEU A 237 9.05 1.85 -3.08
CA LEU A 237 9.30 3.26 -2.77
C LEU A 237 10.63 3.46 -2.02
N TYR A 238 10.98 2.57 -1.09
CA TYR A 238 12.17 2.66 -0.22
C TYR A 238 13.52 2.84 -0.97
N ILE A 239 13.60 2.39 -2.22
CA ILE A 239 14.81 2.46 -3.03
C ILE A 239 14.71 3.51 -4.15
N THR A 240 13.61 4.26 -4.18
CA THR A 240 13.43 5.34 -5.14
C THR A 240 14.23 6.54 -4.66
N PRO A 241 15.24 7.02 -5.42
CA PRO A 241 16.00 8.21 -5.07
C PRO A 241 15.09 9.44 -4.89
N GLY A 242 15.46 10.35 -3.99
CA GLY A 242 14.64 11.53 -3.67
C GLY A 242 14.22 12.35 -4.89
N TYR A 243 15.17 12.58 -5.81
CA TYR A 243 14.93 13.33 -7.06
C TYR A 243 14.02 12.62 -8.08
N LEU A 244 13.62 11.36 -7.84
CA LEU A 244 12.69 10.60 -8.68
C LEU A 244 11.30 10.45 -8.03
N LEU A 245 11.08 11.01 -6.84
CA LEU A 245 9.80 10.87 -6.13
C LEU A 245 8.63 11.49 -6.92
N ASP A 246 8.79 12.65 -7.54
CA ASP A 246 7.76 13.24 -8.40
C ASP A 246 7.36 12.29 -9.55
N LYS A 247 8.36 11.70 -10.20
CA LYS A 247 8.13 10.70 -11.27
C LYS A 247 7.44 9.46 -10.73
N PHE A 248 7.87 8.96 -9.57
CA PHE A 248 7.25 7.81 -8.92
C PHE A 248 5.77 8.07 -8.60
N ILE A 249 5.44 9.23 -8.06
CA ILE A 249 4.05 9.62 -7.75
C ILE A 249 3.22 9.62 -9.03
N LYS A 250 3.71 10.26 -10.09
CA LYS A 250 3.02 10.34 -11.39
C LYS A 250 2.79 8.97 -12.03
N ASP A 251 3.82 8.12 -12.05
CA ASP A 251 3.77 6.84 -12.77
C ASP A 251 2.95 5.78 -12.01
N PHE A 252 2.94 5.85 -10.68
CA PHE A 252 2.48 4.74 -9.84
C PHE A 252 1.37 5.07 -8.84
N LEU A 253 1.32 6.30 -8.32
CA LEU A 253 0.39 6.67 -7.25
C LEU A 253 -0.81 7.46 -7.74
N GLN A 254 -0.64 8.32 -8.74
CA GLN A 254 -1.74 9.11 -9.29
C GLN A 254 -2.75 8.21 -10.03
N PRO A 255 -4.06 8.33 -9.73
CA PRO A 255 -5.09 7.58 -10.47
C PRO A 255 -5.16 8.06 -11.92
N ASN A 256 -5.49 7.14 -12.83
CA ASN A 256 -5.61 7.48 -14.24
C ASN A 256 -6.72 8.49 -14.50
N GLN A 257 -6.44 9.52 -15.32
CA GLN A 257 -7.39 10.61 -15.58
C GLN A 257 -8.72 10.11 -16.17
N THR A 258 -8.67 9.19 -17.15
CA THR A 258 -9.86 8.60 -17.76
C THR A 258 -10.70 7.87 -16.71
N PHE A 259 -10.07 7.11 -15.82
CA PHE A 259 -10.79 6.44 -14.74
C PHE A 259 -11.38 7.43 -13.74
N GLN A 260 -10.67 8.49 -13.38
CA GLN A 260 -11.23 9.54 -12.52
C GLN A 260 -12.48 10.18 -13.12
N ASP A 261 -12.49 10.43 -14.43
CA ASP A 261 -13.64 11.02 -15.11
C ASP A 261 -14.81 10.04 -15.21
N GLN A 262 -14.54 8.74 -15.39
CA GLN A 262 -15.54 7.67 -15.28
C GLN A 262 -16.16 7.61 -13.88
N ILE A 263 -15.35 7.71 -12.82
CA ILE A 263 -15.83 7.73 -11.43
C ILE A 263 -16.69 8.96 -11.17
N LYS A 264 -16.29 10.15 -11.63
CA LYS A 264 -17.10 11.38 -11.49
C LYS A 264 -18.46 11.23 -12.16
N LYS A 265 -18.52 10.68 -13.37
CA LYS A 265 -19.77 10.41 -14.08
C LYS A 265 -20.63 9.40 -13.32
N ALA A 266 -20.06 8.27 -12.91
CA ALA A 266 -20.77 7.23 -12.15
C ALA A 266 -21.35 7.78 -10.85
N LEU A 267 -20.56 8.54 -10.09
CA LEU A 267 -21.02 9.16 -8.85
C LEU A 267 -22.10 10.22 -9.10
N LYS A 268 -22.04 10.98 -10.19
CA LYS A 268 -23.11 11.91 -10.55
C LYS A 268 -24.43 11.17 -10.75
N ILE A 269 -24.40 10.06 -11.49
CA ILE A 269 -25.57 9.19 -11.71
C ILE A 269 -26.09 8.64 -10.39
N ILE A 270 -25.21 8.06 -9.56
CA ILE A 270 -25.58 7.48 -8.26
C ILE A 270 -26.18 8.54 -7.33
N CYS A 271 -25.54 9.70 -7.19
CA CYS A 271 -26.03 10.77 -6.31
C CYS A 271 -27.41 11.27 -6.76
N SER A 272 -27.58 11.58 -8.05
CA SER A 272 -28.89 12.01 -8.58
C SER A 272 -29.95 10.93 -8.41
N PHE A 273 -29.62 9.66 -8.66
CA PHE A 273 -30.56 8.56 -8.48
C PHE A 273 -31.02 8.43 -7.03
N LEU A 274 -30.10 8.52 -6.07
CA LEU A 274 -30.44 8.46 -4.65
C LEU A 274 -31.31 9.66 -4.25
N GLU A 275 -30.93 10.88 -4.63
CA GLU A 275 -31.67 12.10 -4.30
C GLU A 275 -33.09 12.13 -4.89
N GLU A 276 -33.31 11.50 -6.06
CA GLU A 276 -34.61 11.43 -6.73
C GLU A 276 -35.51 10.27 -6.26
N ASN A 277 -34.92 9.11 -5.89
CA ASN A 277 -35.68 7.88 -5.65
C ASN A 277 -35.75 7.46 -4.18
N CYS A 278 -34.75 7.77 -3.35
CA CYS A 278 -34.83 7.45 -1.93
C CYS A 278 -36.03 8.16 -1.29
N PHE A 279 -36.84 7.39 -0.56
CA PHE A 279 -37.99 7.94 0.19
C PHE A 279 -39.02 8.68 -0.67
N ARG A 280 -39.15 8.34 -1.96
CA ARG A 280 -40.05 9.02 -2.93
C ARG A 280 -41.52 9.13 -2.48
N HIS A 281 -41.97 8.22 -1.63
CA HIS A 281 -43.34 8.19 -1.08
C HIS A 281 -43.44 8.73 0.36
N SER A 282 -42.40 9.39 0.85
CA SER A 282 -42.30 9.95 2.22
C SER A 282 -42.00 11.45 2.18
N THR A 283 -42.07 12.10 3.34
CA THR A 283 -41.62 13.49 3.55
C THR A 283 -40.10 13.60 3.76
N THR A 284 -39.42 12.46 3.92
CA THR A 284 -37.96 12.40 4.07
C THR A 284 -37.28 12.80 2.76
N LYS A 285 -36.39 13.78 2.83
CA LYS A 285 -35.52 14.19 1.72
C LYS A 285 -34.07 13.95 2.10
N ILE A 286 -33.28 13.52 1.11
CA ILE A 286 -31.85 13.32 1.29
C ILE A 286 -31.03 14.27 0.42
N GLN A 287 -29.86 14.65 0.93
CA GLN A 287 -28.81 15.34 0.19
C GLN A 287 -27.54 14.48 0.27
N VAL A 288 -26.90 14.24 -0.87
CA VAL A 288 -25.74 13.37 -0.96
C VAL A 288 -24.47 14.19 -1.21
N ILE A 289 -23.47 14.01 -0.36
CA ILE A 289 -22.19 14.73 -0.44
C ILE A 289 -21.04 13.75 -0.49
N GLN A 290 -20.16 13.97 -1.45
CA GLN A 290 -18.95 13.19 -1.60
C GLN A 290 -17.87 13.74 -0.65
N GLY A 291 -17.29 12.84 0.14
CA GLY A 291 -16.16 13.05 1.03
C GLY A 291 -14.98 12.13 0.70
N GLY A 292 -13.99 12.13 1.57
CA GLY A 292 -12.82 11.26 1.44
C GLY A 292 -11.81 11.68 0.35
N SER A 293 -10.89 10.77 0.04
CA SER A 293 -9.66 11.09 -0.69
C SER A 293 -9.87 11.46 -2.17
N THR A 294 -10.87 10.87 -2.82
CA THR A 294 -11.21 11.14 -4.24
C THR A 294 -11.58 12.60 -4.46
N VAL A 295 -12.43 13.16 -3.61
CA VAL A 295 -12.92 14.53 -3.76
C VAL A 295 -11.90 15.56 -3.28
N LYS A 296 -11.12 15.20 -2.26
CA LYS A 296 -9.99 15.99 -1.76
C LYS A 296 -8.85 16.06 -2.80
N GLY A 297 -8.84 15.16 -3.78
CA GLY A 297 -7.80 15.07 -4.80
C GLY A 297 -6.51 14.43 -4.28
N THR A 298 -6.62 13.55 -3.27
CA THR A 298 -5.50 12.82 -2.63
C THR A 298 -5.69 11.30 -2.71
N ALA A 299 -6.51 10.84 -3.66
CA ALA A 299 -6.71 9.43 -3.96
C ALA A 299 -5.44 8.82 -4.57
N LEU A 300 -5.16 7.58 -4.13
CA LEU A 300 -4.21 6.66 -4.75
C LEU A 300 -4.85 5.88 -5.89
N LYS A 301 -4.01 5.40 -6.80
CA LYS A 301 -4.41 4.55 -7.93
C LYS A 301 -5.17 3.27 -7.53
N THR A 302 -4.83 2.66 -6.38
CA THR A 302 -5.50 1.44 -5.90
C THR A 302 -5.78 1.46 -4.39
N GLY A 303 -6.98 1.01 -4.02
CA GLY A 303 -7.46 0.95 -2.63
C GLY A 303 -7.49 2.34 -1.99
N SER A 304 -8.12 3.28 -2.70
CA SER A 304 -8.49 4.58 -2.17
C SER A 304 -9.83 4.49 -1.49
N ASP A 305 -9.87 5.04 -0.28
CA ASP A 305 -11.10 5.14 0.51
C ASP A 305 -11.77 6.49 0.19
N ALA A 306 -13.02 6.42 -0.23
CA ALA A 306 -13.91 7.56 -0.42
C ALA A 306 -15.16 7.38 0.46
N SER A 307 -15.88 8.46 0.69
CA SER A 307 -17.09 8.41 1.51
C SER A 307 -18.23 9.12 0.82
N LEU A 308 -19.42 8.55 0.92
CA LEU A 308 -20.67 9.12 0.45
C LEU A 308 -21.51 9.47 1.68
N VAL A 309 -21.51 10.75 2.06
CA VAL A 309 -22.24 11.22 3.23
C VAL A 309 -23.66 11.60 2.82
N VAL A 310 -24.64 11.02 3.49
CA VAL A 310 -26.06 11.22 3.18
C VAL A 310 -26.72 11.98 4.32
N PHE A 311 -27.13 13.21 4.03
CA PHE A 311 -27.87 14.06 4.95
C PHE A 311 -29.37 13.87 4.74
N ALA A 312 -30.05 13.22 5.68
CA ALA A 312 -31.50 13.11 5.67
C ALA A 312 -32.13 14.17 6.58
N ASN A 313 -33.17 14.86 6.11
CA ASN A 313 -33.90 15.85 6.92
C ASN A 313 -34.62 15.25 8.15
N SER A 314 -34.75 13.92 8.20
CA SER A 314 -35.33 13.21 9.32
C SER A 314 -34.37 13.13 10.52
N LEU A 315 -33.05 13.12 10.26
CA LEU A 315 -32.01 13.25 11.30
C LEU A 315 -31.95 14.70 11.77
N LYS A 316 -32.45 14.98 12.98
CA LYS A 316 -32.62 16.35 13.51
C LYS A 316 -31.54 16.80 14.49
N SER A 317 -30.76 15.87 15.04
CA SER A 317 -29.69 16.17 16.00
C SER A 317 -28.55 15.16 15.91
N TYR A 318 -27.43 15.46 16.56
CA TYR A 318 -26.33 14.50 16.74
C TYR A 318 -26.81 13.20 17.41
N THR A 319 -27.76 13.30 18.35
CA THR A 319 -28.33 12.18 19.12
C THR A 319 -29.52 11.49 18.43
N SER A 320 -29.75 11.73 17.13
CA SER A 320 -30.84 11.08 16.39
C SER A 320 -30.80 9.55 16.56
N PRO A 321 -31.95 8.87 16.74
CA PRO A 321 -31.99 7.45 17.10
C PRO A 321 -31.24 6.54 16.11
N LYS A 322 -30.52 5.54 16.62
CA LYS A 322 -29.78 4.56 15.79
C LYS A 322 -30.68 3.82 14.79
N ASN A 323 -31.94 3.54 15.17
CA ASN A 323 -32.93 2.90 14.29
C ASN A 323 -33.24 3.75 13.05
N GLU A 324 -33.19 5.08 13.16
CA GLU A 324 -33.44 5.96 12.05
C GLU A 324 -32.28 5.92 11.04
N ARG A 325 -31.04 5.98 11.51
CA ARG A 325 -29.85 5.78 10.66
C ARG A 325 -29.89 4.42 9.96
N TYR A 326 -30.34 3.37 10.66
CA TYR A 326 -30.52 2.04 10.08
C TYR A 326 -31.55 2.02 8.94
N ASN A 327 -32.72 2.64 9.13
CA ASN A 327 -33.75 2.73 8.10
C ASN A 327 -33.24 3.49 6.86
N ILE A 328 -32.47 4.57 7.07
CA ILE A 328 -31.83 5.32 5.98
C ILE A 328 -30.84 4.45 5.21
N ILE A 329 -29.96 3.71 5.89
CA ILE A 329 -29.00 2.82 5.23
C ILE A 329 -29.72 1.73 4.45
N LYS A 330 -30.79 1.16 5.01
CA LYS A 330 -31.60 0.13 4.34
C LYS A 330 -32.19 0.64 3.04
N GLU A 331 -32.84 1.80 3.07
CA GLU A 331 -33.40 2.46 1.88
C GLU A 331 -32.30 2.73 0.84
N ILE A 332 -31.16 3.30 1.27
CA ILE A 332 -30.05 3.58 0.35
C ILE A 332 -29.51 2.30 -0.29
N HIS A 333 -29.38 1.20 0.46
CA HIS A 333 -28.93 -0.08 -0.09
C HIS A 333 -29.91 -0.59 -1.18
N GLU A 334 -31.21 -0.55 -0.92
CA GLU A 334 -32.23 -0.93 -1.90
C GLU A 334 -32.18 -0.06 -3.17
N GLN A 335 -32.01 1.25 -3.01
CA GLN A 335 -31.90 2.17 -4.16
C GLN A 335 -30.56 2.06 -4.91
N LEU A 336 -29.45 1.75 -4.24
CA LEU A 336 -28.17 1.47 -4.91
C LEU A 336 -28.28 0.20 -5.77
N GLU A 337 -28.97 -0.82 -5.27
CA GLU A 337 -29.23 -2.05 -6.02
C GLU A 337 -30.11 -1.79 -7.25
N ALA A 338 -31.17 -1.00 -7.10
CA ALA A 338 -32.02 -0.57 -8.22
C ALA A 338 -31.21 0.25 -9.25
N CYS A 339 -30.43 1.22 -8.79
CA CYS A 339 -29.56 2.05 -9.64
C CYS A 339 -28.58 1.19 -10.46
N ARG A 340 -27.99 0.17 -9.83
CA ARG A 340 -27.07 -0.78 -10.48
C ARG A 340 -27.77 -1.57 -11.60
N GLN A 341 -29.05 -1.90 -11.45
CA GLN A 341 -29.81 -2.66 -12.43
C GLN A 341 -30.37 -1.78 -13.56
N GLU A 342 -30.80 -0.57 -13.24
CA GLU A 342 -31.48 0.33 -14.18
C GLU A 342 -30.54 1.21 -15.01
N LYS A 343 -29.34 1.49 -14.51
CA LYS A 343 -28.39 2.41 -15.16
C LYS A 343 -27.19 1.65 -15.71
N ASP A 344 -26.71 2.09 -16.87
CA ASP A 344 -25.46 1.61 -17.42
C ASP A 344 -24.28 2.44 -16.89
N PHE A 345 -23.19 1.76 -16.54
CA PHE A 345 -21.99 2.34 -15.97
C PHE A 345 -20.78 2.00 -16.82
N GLU A 346 -19.93 2.99 -17.10
CA GLU A 346 -18.61 2.79 -17.72
C GLU A 346 -17.65 1.98 -16.82
N VAL A 347 -18.00 1.80 -15.54
CA VAL A 347 -17.25 1.07 -14.51
C VAL A 347 -18.04 -0.16 -14.05
N LYS A 348 -17.35 -1.14 -13.44
CA LYS A 348 -18.02 -2.21 -12.70
C LYS A 348 -18.46 -1.65 -11.35
N PHE A 349 -19.74 -1.81 -11.04
CA PHE A 349 -20.34 -1.35 -9.80
C PHE A 349 -20.70 -2.55 -8.91
N GLU A 350 -19.95 -2.72 -7.83
CA GLU A 350 -20.07 -3.85 -6.91
C GLU A 350 -20.52 -3.35 -5.53
N ILE A 351 -21.71 -3.76 -5.09
CA ILE A 351 -22.24 -3.42 -3.76
C ILE A 351 -21.82 -4.52 -2.79
N SER A 352 -21.27 -4.14 -1.63
CA SER A 352 -20.82 -5.13 -0.64
C SER A 352 -22.03 -5.82 0.01
N LYS A 353 -21.86 -7.06 0.46
CA LYS A 353 -22.92 -7.78 1.16
C LYS A 353 -23.23 -7.04 2.47
N TRP A 354 -24.34 -6.32 2.50
CA TRP A 354 -24.76 -5.58 3.68
C TRP A 354 -25.05 -6.54 4.84
N LYS A 355 -24.40 -6.31 5.97
CA LYS A 355 -24.66 -7.03 7.20
C LYS A 355 -25.04 -6.01 8.28
N PRO A 356 -26.31 -5.98 8.71
CA PRO A 356 -26.78 -5.11 9.79
C PRO A 356 -26.02 -5.35 11.12
N PRO A 357 -25.83 -4.30 11.96
CA PRO A 357 -26.21 -2.90 11.79
C PRO A 357 -25.08 -2.03 11.16
N TRP A 358 -24.20 -2.62 10.35
CA TRP A 358 -22.91 -2.01 9.96
C TRP A 358 -22.94 -1.12 8.70
N VAL A 359 -21.76 -0.56 8.40
CA VAL A 359 -21.46 0.34 7.28
C VAL A 359 -21.82 -0.30 5.94
N LEU A 360 -22.64 0.41 5.17
CA LEU A 360 -22.91 0.10 3.78
C LEU A 360 -21.74 0.59 2.93
N SER A 361 -21.19 -0.27 2.09
CA SER A 361 -20.11 0.10 1.18
C SER A 361 -20.30 -0.45 -0.21
N PHE A 362 -19.66 0.19 -1.18
CA PHE A 362 -19.62 -0.29 -2.55
C PHE A 362 -18.30 0.06 -3.21
N THR A 363 -17.95 -0.67 -4.26
CA THR A 363 -16.72 -0.47 -5.02
C THR A 363 -17.04 -0.14 -6.47
N LEU A 364 -16.37 0.88 -7.00
CA LEU A 364 -16.35 1.16 -8.43
C LEU A 364 -15.00 0.75 -9.00
N LYS A 365 -14.99 -0.18 -9.96
CA LYS A 365 -13.76 -0.72 -10.59
C LYS A 365 -13.72 -0.41 -12.08
N SER A 366 -12.54 -0.09 -12.59
CA SER A 366 -12.38 0.06 -14.04
C SER A 366 -12.63 -1.28 -14.75
N LYS A 367 -13.28 -1.23 -15.93
CA LYS A 367 -13.46 -2.41 -16.78
C LYS A 367 -12.16 -2.82 -17.50
N VAL A 368 -11.21 -1.89 -17.63
CA VAL A 368 -9.98 -2.05 -18.45
C VAL A 368 -8.71 -1.94 -17.59
N LEU A 369 -8.68 -0.98 -16.67
CA LEU A 369 -7.56 -0.75 -15.77
C LEU A 369 -7.73 -1.56 -14.49
N ASN A 370 -6.64 -1.83 -13.80
CA ASN A 370 -6.70 -2.40 -12.46
C ASN A 370 -6.72 -1.29 -11.40
N GLU A 371 -7.76 -0.46 -11.47
CA GLU A 371 -8.01 0.65 -10.56
C GLU A 371 -9.40 0.50 -9.95
N SER A 372 -9.50 0.79 -8.65
CA SER A 372 -10.73 0.71 -7.90
C SER A 372 -10.79 1.76 -6.80
N VAL A 373 -12.00 2.19 -6.49
CA VAL A 373 -12.29 3.09 -5.37
C VAL A 373 -13.39 2.45 -4.52
N ASP A 374 -13.13 2.34 -3.22
CA ASP A 374 -14.08 1.83 -2.24
C ASP A 374 -14.79 3.02 -1.59
N PHE A 375 -16.12 2.94 -1.50
CA PHE A 375 -16.97 3.99 -0.96
C PHE A 375 -17.72 3.49 0.27
N ASP A 376 -17.54 4.19 1.38
CA ASP A 376 -18.37 4.01 2.57
C ASP A 376 -19.55 4.98 2.55
N VAL A 377 -20.76 4.47 2.78
CA VAL A 377 -21.99 5.27 2.83
C VAL A 377 -22.33 5.60 4.29
N LEU A 378 -22.36 6.89 4.60
CA LEU A 378 -22.45 7.41 5.97
C LEU A 378 -23.65 8.35 6.12
N PRO A 379 -24.77 7.92 6.72
CA PRO A 379 -25.83 8.83 7.11
C PRO A 379 -25.35 9.77 8.21
N ALA A 380 -25.60 11.07 8.06
CA ALA A 380 -25.17 12.08 9.01
C ALA A 380 -26.23 13.16 9.23
N PHE A 381 -26.18 13.81 10.40
CA PHE A 381 -26.96 15.01 10.68
C PHE A 381 -26.32 16.22 9.99
N ASN A 382 -27.11 17.06 9.30
CA ASN A 382 -26.61 18.26 8.62
C ASN A 382 -26.42 19.42 9.61
N ALA A 383 -25.43 19.31 10.49
CA ALA A 383 -25.10 20.31 11.49
C ALA A 383 -24.80 21.71 10.90
N LEU A 384 -24.34 21.78 9.65
CA LEU A 384 -23.94 23.00 8.98
C LEU A 384 -25.09 23.71 8.25
N GLY A 385 -26.23 23.04 8.05
CA GLY A 385 -27.35 23.58 7.26
C GLY A 385 -26.94 24.04 5.86
N GLU A 386 -27.44 25.22 5.46
CA GLU A 386 -27.12 25.92 4.20
C GLU A 386 -25.89 26.84 4.34
N LEU A 387 -24.77 26.29 4.80
CA LEU A 387 -23.52 27.06 4.87
C LEU A 387 -23.04 27.48 3.47
N LYS A 388 -22.88 28.80 3.25
CA LYS A 388 -22.32 29.34 2.01
C LYS A 388 -20.84 28.96 1.88
N SER A 389 -20.35 28.81 0.65
CA SER A 389 -18.93 28.49 0.42
C SER A 389 -18.05 29.62 0.95
N GLY A 390 -17.09 29.29 1.83
CA GLY A 390 -16.14 30.24 2.40
C GLY A 390 -16.58 30.95 3.69
N SER A 391 -17.80 30.73 4.19
CA SER A 391 -18.22 31.24 5.50
C SER A 391 -17.84 30.30 6.63
N THR A 392 -17.35 30.85 7.75
CA THR A 392 -17.14 30.10 8.98
C THR A 392 -18.48 29.68 9.61
N PRO A 393 -18.58 28.46 10.15
CA PRO A 393 -19.75 28.06 10.94
C PRO A 393 -19.95 28.99 12.14
N SER A 394 -21.21 29.16 12.56
CA SER A 394 -21.50 29.85 13.82
C SER A 394 -20.92 29.04 14.99
N PRO A 395 -20.30 29.67 16.00
CA PRO A 395 -19.88 28.99 17.23
C PRO A 395 -20.96 28.09 17.84
N ARG A 396 -22.23 28.50 17.72
CA ARG A 396 -23.41 27.75 18.20
C ARG A 396 -23.53 26.36 17.59
N THR A 397 -23.05 26.16 16.36
CA THR A 397 -23.04 24.85 15.68
C THR A 397 -22.21 23.82 16.44
N TYR A 398 -21.16 24.26 17.12
CA TYR A 398 -20.27 23.41 17.91
C TYR A 398 -20.70 23.31 19.37
N THR A 399 -21.49 24.24 19.90
CA THR A 399 -21.94 24.23 21.30
C THR A 399 -22.68 22.95 21.67
N GLU A 400 -23.65 22.52 20.86
CA GLU A 400 -24.37 21.26 21.09
C GLU A 400 -23.44 20.05 21.04
N LEU A 401 -22.51 20.03 20.08
CA LEU A 401 -21.51 18.96 19.95
C LEU A 401 -20.61 18.89 21.18
N ILE A 402 -20.14 20.04 21.69
CA ILE A 402 -19.30 20.15 22.88
C ILE A 402 -20.06 19.70 24.13
N HIS A 403 -21.34 20.05 24.28
CA HIS A 403 -22.15 19.58 25.41
C HIS A 403 -22.36 18.06 25.41
N LEU A 404 -22.39 17.45 24.22
CA LEU A 404 -22.48 16.00 24.07
C LEU A 404 -21.13 15.30 24.24
N TYR A 405 -20.02 16.03 24.14
CA TYR A 405 -18.68 15.48 24.26
C TYR A 405 -18.42 14.99 25.68
N LYS A 406 -18.09 13.70 25.80
CA LYS A 406 -17.70 13.06 27.05
C LYS A 406 -16.27 12.51 26.90
N PRO A 407 -15.28 13.04 27.64
CA PRO A 407 -13.88 12.63 27.52
C PRO A 407 -13.64 11.13 27.75
N SER A 408 -14.48 10.48 28.56
CA SER A 408 -14.38 9.07 28.94
C SER A 408 -15.07 8.11 27.97
N ASP A 409 -15.91 8.62 27.06
CA ASP A 409 -16.59 7.82 26.04
C ASP A 409 -15.67 7.71 24.81
N VAL A 410 -14.87 6.65 24.78
CA VAL A 410 -14.08 6.25 23.59
C VAL A 410 -14.96 6.15 22.33
N PHE A 411 -16.27 5.96 22.52
CA PHE A 411 -17.27 5.78 21.47
C PHE A 411 -17.66 7.05 20.70
N LEU A 412 -17.50 8.27 21.28
CA LEU A 412 -18.06 9.50 20.69
C LEU A 412 -17.04 10.33 19.88
N GLU A 413 -15.74 10.16 20.14
CA GLU A 413 -14.68 10.98 19.52
C GLU A 413 -14.50 10.60 18.03
N GLY A 414 -15.04 11.43 17.14
CA GLY A 414 -15.06 11.23 15.68
C GLY A 414 -16.36 10.67 15.10
N GLU A 415 -17.35 10.30 15.93
CA GLU A 415 -18.66 9.80 15.45
C GLU A 415 -19.37 10.82 14.56
N PHE A 416 -19.22 12.11 14.88
CA PHE A 416 -19.88 13.21 14.19
C PHE A 416 -19.02 13.83 13.09
N SER A 417 -17.83 13.31 12.81
CA SER A 417 -16.95 13.81 11.75
C SER A 417 -17.67 13.87 10.39
N ALA A 418 -18.57 12.91 10.12
CA ALA A 418 -19.34 12.89 8.87
C ALA A 418 -20.21 14.15 8.70
N CYS A 419 -20.69 14.75 9.79
CA CYS A 419 -21.48 15.99 9.80
C CYS A 419 -20.69 17.19 9.25
N PHE A 420 -19.36 17.16 9.39
CA PHE A 420 -18.45 18.25 9.01
C PHE A 420 -17.68 17.98 7.71
N THR A 421 -18.07 16.95 6.95
CA THR A 421 -17.38 16.55 5.71
C THR A 421 -17.24 17.69 4.70
N LYS A 422 -18.20 18.63 4.63
CA LYS A 422 -18.11 19.83 3.79
C LYS A 422 -16.87 20.67 4.15
N LEU A 423 -16.61 20.88 5.44
CA LEU A 423 -15.48 21.67 5.93
C LEU A 423 -14.15 20.93 5.71
N GLN A 424 -14.10 19.63 6.04
CA GLN A 424 -12.91 18.80 5.78
C GLN A 424 -12.53 18.78 4.30
N ARG A 425 -13.53 18.68 3.41
CA ARG A 425 -13.33 18.76 1.96
C ARG A 425 -12.76 20.12 1.57
N ASN A 426 -13.35 21.21 2.05
CA ASN A 426 -12.92 22.56 1.68
C ASN A 426 -11.50 22.85 2.15
N PHE A 427 -11.13 22.40 3.35
CA PHE A 427 -9.78 22.54 3.91
C PHE A 427 -8.69 21.94 3.00
N VAL A 428 -8.95 20.75 2.42
CA VAL A 428 -7.97 20.07 1.56
C VAL A 428 -8.08 20.50 0.09
N ARG A 429 -9.26 20.92 -0.36
CA ARG A 429 -9.51 21.23 -1.78
C ARG A 429 -8.65 22.39 -2.30
N SER A 430 -8.44 23.43 -1.50
CA SER A 430 -7.66 24.63 -1.86
C SER A 430 -6.15 24.39 -1.90
N LEU A 431 -5.66 23.24 -1.42
CA LEU A 431 -4.23 22.96 -1.32
C LEU A 431 -3.56 22.81 -2.70
N PRO A 432 -2.27 23.17 -2.81
CA PRO A 432 -1.47 22.97 -4.02
C PRO A 432 -1.48 21.52 -4.52
N LEU A 433 -1.40 21.34 -5.84
CA LEU A 433 -1.34 20.00 -6.44
C LEU A 433 -0.12 19.22 -5.92
N LYS A 434 1.03 19.89 -5.77
CA LYS A 434 2.25 19.26 -5.27
C LYS A 434 2.11 18.78 -3.83
N LEU A 435 1.41 19.52 -2.96
CA LEU A 435 1.09 19.05 -1.61
C LEU A 435 0.17 17.82 -1.62
N LYS A 436 -0.82 17.79 -2.52
CA LYS A 436 -1.68 16.59 -2.69
C LYS A 436 -0.89 15.37 -3.14
N ASP A 437 0.15 15.57 -3.93
CA ASP A 437 1.08 14.51 -4.35
C ASP A 437 1.95 14.02 -3.18
N LEU A 438 2.46 14.92 -2.33
CA LEU A 438 3.12 14.54 -1.08
C LEU A 438 2.21 13.73 -0.15
N ILE A 439 0.94 14.15 -0.01
CA ILE A 439 -0.06 13.39 0.77
C ILE A 439 -0.24 11.99 0.19
N ARG A 440 -0.32 11.83 -1.14
CA ARG A 440 -0.39 10.49 -1.77
C ARG A 440 0.84 9.66 -1.44
N LEU A 441 2.04 10.24 -1.51
CA LEU A 441 3.28 9.54 -1.18
C LEU A 441 3.25 9.01 0.26
N LEU A 442 2.84 9.84 1.21
CA LEU A 442 2.74 9.46 2.62
C LEU A 442 1.64 8.43 2.89
N LYS A 443 0.51 8.52 2.20
CA LYS A 443 -0.54 7.48 2.26
C LYS A 443 -0.05 6.14 1.73
N HIS A 444 0.74 6.16 0.65
CA HIS A 444 1.34 4.96 0.11
C HIS A 444 2.34 4.33 1.10
N TRP A 445 3.23 5.14 1.66
CA TRP A 445 4.14 4.71 2.74
C TRP A 445 3.38 4.11 3.92
N TYR A 446 2.36 4.82 4.41
CA TYR A 446 1.55 4.39 5.55
C TYR A 446 0.81 3.08 5.29
N LYS A 447 0.27 2.87 4.08
CA LYS A 447 -0.35 1.59 3.68
C LYS A 447 0.66 0.43 3.71
N GLY A 448 1.93 0.70 3.39
CA GLY A 448 3.03 -0.25 3.56
C GLY A 448 3.27 -0.60 5.03
N CYS A 449 3.29 0.42 5.90
CA CYS A 449 3.40 0.23 7.36
C CYS A 449 2.21 -0.57 7.91
N GLU A 450 0.98 -0.27 7.51
CA GLU A 450 -0.21 -1.03 7.91
C GLU A 450 -0.03 -2.51 7.59
N LYS A 451 0.36 -2.85 6.35
CA LYS A 451 0.61 -4.25 5.94
C LYS A 451 1.67 -4.93 6.81
N LYS A 452 2.79 -4.26 7.10
CA LYS A 452 3.90 -4.79 7.92
C LYS A 452 3.52 -4.92 9.41
N LEU A 453 2.64 -4.06 9.90
CA LEU A 453 2.33 -3.92 11.33
C LEU A 453 0.93 -4.43 11.72
N LYS A 454 0.14 -5.02 10.81
CA LYS A 454 -1.25 -5.46 11.03
C LYS A 454 -1.49 -6.22 12.34
N GLN A 455 -0.52 -7.01 12.81
CA GLN A 455 -0.66 -7.83 14.02
C GLN A 455 -0.13 -7.16 15.30
N LYS A 456 0.46 -5.97 15.21
CA LYS A 456 1.21 -5.34 16.32
C LYS A 456 0.46 -4.25 17.06
N GLY A 457 -0.68 -3.77 16.52
CA GLY A 457 -1.52 -2.78 17.19
C GLY A 457 -2.26 -1.85 16.23
N SER A 458 -3.12 -0.99 16.79
CA SER A 458 -3.90 0.00 16.04
C SER A 458 -3.06 1.25 15.75
N LEU A 459 -2.67 1.41 14.49
CA LEU A 459 -1.97 2.60 14.01
C LEU A 459 -2.91 3.83 13.99
N PRO A 460 -2.37 5.06 14.05
CA PRO A 460 -3.19 6.27 13.98
C PRO A 460 -3.95 6.38 12.65
N PRO A 461 -5.13 7.02 12.61
CA PRO A 461 -5.94 7.06 11.39
C PRO A 461 -5.18 7.75 10.24
N LYS A 462 -5.40 7.30 8.99
CA LYS A 462 -4.79 7.89 7.78
C LYS A 462 -4.95 9.41 7.72
N TYR A 463 -6.10 9.92 8.19
CA TYR A 463 -6.39 11.34 8.23
C TYR A 463 -5.45 12.14 9.16
N ALA A 464 -4.95 11.55 10.25
CA ALA A 464 -3.94 12.18 11.10
C ALA A 464 -2.64 12.45 10.33
N LEU A 465 -2.23 11.51 9.48
CA LEU A 465 -1.04 11.69 8.63
C LEU A 465 -1.29 12.72 7.52
N GLU A 466 -2.50 12.76 6.93
CA GLU A 466 -2.88 13.82 5.97
C GLU A 466 -2.77 15.21 6.62
N LEU A 467 -3.33 15.40 7.81
CA LEU A 467 -3.26 16.66 8.55
C LEU A 467 -1.83 17.02 8.97
N LEU A 468 -1.04 16.04 9.44
CA LEU A 468 0.36 16.27 9.79
C LEU A 468 1.20 16.69 8.58
N THR A 469 0.88 16.17 7.40
CA THR A 469 1.52 16.58 6.14
C THR A 469 1.20 18.02 5.78
N ILE A 470 -0.07 18.42 5.94
CA ILE A 470 -0.51 19.79 5.70
C ILE A 470 0.20 20.73 6.67
N TYR A 471 0.23 20.40 7.96
CA TYR A 471 0.94 21.17 8.98
C TYR A 471 2.44 21.33 8.65
N ALA A 472 3.11 20.24 8.28
CA ALA A 472 4.53 20.26 7.92
C ALA A 472 4.79 21.23 6.76
N TRP A 473 3.94 21.19 5.73
CA TRP A 473 4.05 22.11 4.60
C TRP A 473 3.74 23.55 4.99
N GLU A 474 2.66 23.81 5.72
CA GLU A 474 2.25 25.16 6.14
C GLU A 474 3.31 25.87 6.98
N LYS A 475 4.00 25.13 7.86
CA LYS A 475 5.00 25.70 8.77
C LYS A 475 6.43 25.63 8.25
N GLY A 476 6.73 24.69 7.36
CA GLY A 476 8.10 24.43 6.89
C GLY A 476 8.42 25.02 5.52
N SER A 477 7.44 25.06 4.61
CA SER A 477 7.64 25.46 3.21
C SER A 477 6.68 26.58 2.80
N GLY A 478 5.37 26.32 2.84
CA GLY A 478 4.32 27.22 2.35
C GLY A 478 4.33 27.45 0.83
N ALA A 479 5.27 26.85 0.10
CA ALA A 479 5.47 27.10 -1.32
C ALA A 479 4.57 26.21 -2.19
N GLN A 480 4.17 26.73 -3.37
CA GLN A 480 3.42 25.96 -4.37
C GLN A 480 4.26 24.81 -4.96
N ASP A 481 5.56 25.03 -5.07
CA ASP A 481 6.55 24.09 -5.56
C ASP A 481 7.64 23.90 -4.50
N PHE A 482 8.04 22.66 -4.24
CA PHE A 482 8.99 22.26 -3.19
C PHE A 482 9.57 20.87 -3.49
N ASP A 483 10.68 20.49 -2.87
CA ASP A 483 11.25 19.16 -3.07
C ASP A 483 10.45 18.07 -2.32
N MET A 484 10.04 17.02 -3.04
CA MET A 484 9.21 15.94 -2.48
C MET A 484 9.90 15.17 -1.36
N ALA A 485 11.21 14.97 -1.45
CA ALA A 485 11.97 14.22 -0.46
C ALA A 485 12.14 15.04 0.83
N GLU A 486 12.36 16.34 0.74
CA GLU A 486 12.37 17.24 1.90
C GLU A 486 11.04 17.18 2.66
N GLY A 487 9.92 17.33 1.95
CA GLY A 487 8.58 17.25 2.54
C GLY A 487 8.29 15.88 3.15
N PHE A 488 8.65 14.80 2.43
CA PHE A 488 8.46 13.44 2.93
C PHE A 488 9.29 13.17 4.19
N ARG A 489 10.56 13.58 4.20
CA ARG A 489 11.46 13.43 5.35
C ARG A 489 10.93 14.19 6.55
N THR A 490 10.49 15.44 6.34
CA THR A 490 9.94 16.31 7.39
C THR A 490 8.79 15.63 8.13
N VAL A 491 7.85 15.04 7.40
CA VAL A 491 6.72 14.35 8.03
C VAL A 491 7.17 13.11 8.80
N LEU A 492 8.12 12.32 8.28
CA LEU A 492 8.65 11.18 9.04
C LEU A 492 9.35 11.62 10.34
N GLU A 493 10.09 12.72 10.32
CA GLU A 493 10.72 13.26 11.53
C GLU A 493 9.69 13.77 12.56
N LEU A 494 8.59 14.38 12.11
CA LEU A 494 7.47 14.73 12.99
C LEU A 494 6.82 13.49 13.61
N VAL A 495 6.63 12.42 12.83
CA VAL A 495 6.12 11.13 13.33
C VAL A 495 7.07 10.53 14.37
N ILE A 496 8.38 10.63 14.19
CA ILE A 496 9.36 10.17 15.20
C ILE A 496 9.20 10.97 16.50
N GLN A 497 8.89 12.26 16.40
CA GLN A 497 8.74 13.18 17.52
C GLN A 497 7.29 13.32 17.99
N TYR A 498 6.44 12.32 17.73
CA TYR A 498 5.00 12.38 17.99
C TYR A 498 4.65 12.81 19.43
N GLN A 499 5.49 12.47 20.42
CA GLN A 499 5.30 12.83 21.83
C GLN A 499 5.31 14.35 22.10
N HIS A 500 5.73 15.16 21.13
CA HIS A 500 5.75 16.61 21.23
C HIS A 500 4.65 17.29 20.43
N LEU A 501 3.94 16.56 19.56
CA LEU A 501 3.01 17.14 18.59
C LEU A 501 1.74 17.69 19.24
N CYS A 502 1.55 18.99 19.07
CA CYS A 502 0.31 19.70 19.34
C CYS A 502 -0.05 20.51 18.11
N VAL A 503 -1.02 20.04 17.34
CA VAL A 503 -1.39 20.62 16.06
C VAL A 503 -2.90 20.91 16.08
N PHE A 504 -3.26 22.13 15.70
CA PHE A 504 -4.64 22.56 15.54
C PHE A 504 -4.70 23.73 14.57
N TRP A 505 -5.90 24.00 14.09
CA TRP A 505 -6.20 25.12 13.19
C TRP A 505 -7.37 25.91 13.72
N THR A 506 -7.39 27.21 13.46
CA THR A 506 -8.51 28.10 13.82
C THR A 506 -9.29 28.56 12.59
N VAL A 507 -9.44 27.66 11.60
CA VAL A 507 -10.06 27.98 10.30
C VAL A 507 -11.58 27.96 10.36
N ASN A 508 -12.18 26.95 11.04
CA ASN A 508 -13.64 26.81 11.15
C ASN A 508 -14.17 27.08 12.57
N TYR A 509 -13.29 27.16 13.56
CA TYR A 509 -13.59 27.50 14.94
C TYR A 509 -12.43 28.36 15.49
N SER A 510 -12.68 29.18 16.51
CA SER A 510 -11.67 30.08 17.10
C SER A 510 -11.79 30.13 18.63
N PHE A 511 -10.89 30.85 19.28
CA PHE A 511 -10.90 31.11 20.73
C PHE A 511 -11.73 32.34 21.13
N ASP A 512 -12.46 32.93 20.18
CA ASP A 512 -13.23 34.17 20.43
C ASP A 512 -14.45 33.87 21.31
N ASP A 513 -15.17 32.80 21.00
CA ASP A 513 -16.30 32.31 21.80
C ASP A 513 -15.81 31.63 23.08
N GLU A 514 -16.48 31.92 24.21
CA GLU A 514 -16.05 31.46 25.53
C GLU A 514 -16.15 29.93 25.70
N ILE A 515 -17.22 29.32 25.18
CA ILE A 515 -17.44 27.87 25.30
C ILE A 515 -16.37 27.14 24.47
N LEU A 516 -16.17 27.58 23.22
CA LEU A 516 -15.13 27.02 22.35
C LEU A 516 -13.73 27.23 22.91
N ARG A 517 -13.41 28.43 23.40
CA ARG A 517 -12.09 28.74 23.97
C ARG A 517 -11.75 27.79 25.11
N ASN A 518 -12.64 27.65 26.09
CA ASN A 518 -12.42 26.79 27.24
C ASN A 518 -12.23 25.34 26.78
N PHE A 519 -13.08 24.87 25.86
CA PHE A 519 -12.98 23.51 25.31
C PHE A 519 -11.68 23.26 24.55
N LEU A 520 -11.25 24.17 23.67
CA LEU A 520 -10.03 24.04 22.89
C LEU A 520 -8.78 24.07 23.78
N LEU A 521 -8.78 24.91 24.82
CA LEU A 521 -7.69 24.94 25.81
C LEU A 521 -7.56 23.60 26.54
N ASP A 522 -8.69 22.96 26.88
CA ASP A 522 -8.69 21.63 27.48
C ASP A 522 -8.17 20.57 26.50
N GLN A 523 -8.60 20.61 25.24
CA GLN A 523 -8.10 19.69 24.20
C GLN A 523 -6.59 19.82 23.99
N ILE A 524 -6.08 21.04 23.89
CA ILE A 524 -4.66 21.33 23.65
C ILE A 524 -3.78 20.88 24.83
N ARG A 525 -4.33 20.73 26.04
CA ARG A 525 -3.61 20.23 27.22
C ARG A 525 -3.58 18.70 27.33
N ARG A 526 -4.30 17.98 26.47
CA ARG A 526 -4.34 16.51 26.49
C ARG A 526 -2.98 15.88 26.16
N THR A 527 -2.89 14.61 26.49
CA THR A 527 -1.71 13.79 26.24
C THR A 527 -1.37 13.75 24.75
N ARG A 528 -0.11 14.04 24.43
CA ARG A 528 0.41 14.10 23.07
C ARG A 528 0.49 12.69 22.43
N PRO A 529 0.34 12.58 21.09
CA PRO A 529 0.12 13.67 20.15
C PRO A 529 -1.33 14.14 20.17
N VAL A 530 -1.52 15.45 20.05
CA VAL A 530 -2.82 16.08 19.83
C VAL A 530 -2.81 16.66 18.43
N ILE A 531 -3.74 16.23 17.59
CA ILE A 531 -3.93 16.74 16.23
C ILE A 531 -5.44 16.97 16.07
N LEU A 532 -5.89 18.21 16.25
CA LEU A 532 -7.30 18.55 16.16
C LEU A 532 -7.73 18.67 14.70
N ASP A 533 -8.86 18.05 14.37
CA ASP A 533 -9.48 18.17 13.05
C ASP A 533 -9.86 19.64 12.80
N PRO A 534 -9.39 20.28 11.72
CA PRO A 534 -9.78 21.65 11.37
C PRO A 534 -11.28 21.83 11.18
N ALA A 535 -12.06 20.76 11.00
CA ALA A 535 -13.51 20.81 10.79
C ALA A 535 -14.35 20.52 12.06
N ASP A 536 -13.78 19.78 13.01
CA ASP A 536 -14.46 19.28 14.22
C ASP A 536 -13.55 19.52 15.45
N PRO A 537 -13.89 20.48 16.33
CA PRO A 537 -13.05 20.80 17.49
C PRO A 537 -12.98 19.66 18.51
N THR A 538 -13.90 18.69 18.45
CA THR A 538 -13.91 17.50 19.32
C THR A 538 -13.10 16.33 18.78
N GLY A 539 -12.68 16.40 17.50
CA GLY A 539 -11.96 15.34 16.81
C GLY A 539 -10.45 15.44 17.00
N ASP A 540 -9.92 14.93 18.11
CA ASP A 540 -8.46 14.69 18.23
C ASP A 540 -8.06 13.41 17.49
N VAL A 541 -7.54 13.56 16.26
CA VAL A 541 -7.05 12.43 15.46
C VAL A 541 -5.65 11.98 15.87
N GLY A 542 -4.95 12.78 16.69
CA GLY A 542 -3.68 12.42 17.33
C GLY A 542 -3.91 11.40 18.45
N GLY A 543 -4.95 11.60 19.25
CA GLY A 543 -5.52 10.60 20.16
C GLY A 543 -4.61 10.16 21.32
N GLY A 544 -3.48 10.82 21.56
CA GLY A 544 -2.56 10.47 22.64
C GLY A 544 -2.11 9.01 22.60
N HIS A 545 -2.41 8.26 23.68
CA HIS A 545 -2.07 6.84 23.81
C HIS A 545 -3.07 5.88 23.13
N ARG A 546 -4.15 6.40 22.51
CA ARG A 546 -5.14 5.59 21.81
C ARG A 546 -4.54 4.81 20.64
N TRP A 547 -3.55 5.40 19.97
CA TRP A 547 -2.91 4.83 18.80
C TRP A 547 -1.45 4.45 19.06
N CYS A 548 -0.97 3.42 18.38
CA CYS A 548 0.38 2.92 18.49
C CYS A 548 1.38 3.78 17.69
N TRP A 549 1.44 5.09 17.95
CA TRP A 549 2.38 6.02 17.32
C TRP A 549 3.85 5.57 17.45
N HIS A 550 4.21 4.92 18.56
CA HIS A 550 5.55 4.38 18.78
C HIS A 550 5.96 3.33 17.72
N LEU A 551 5.02 2.53 17.20
CA LEU A 551 5.31 1.58 16.12
C LEU A 551 5.57 2.32 14.81
N LEU A 552 4.75 3.34 14.51
CA LEU A 552 4.91 4.16 13.32
C LEU A 552 6.22 4.97 13.37
N ALA A 553 6.59 5.50 14.53
CA ALA A 553 7.85 6.19 14.79
C ALA A 553 9.07 5.28 14.59
N LYS A 554 8.98 4.01 15.02
CA LYS A 554 10.04 3.03 14.76
C LYS A 554 10.23 2.79 13.26
N GLU A 555 9.13 2.58 12.53
CA GLU A 555 9.18 2.42 11.07
C GLU A 555 9.71 3.68 10.39
N ALA A 556 9.26 4.87 10.79
CA ALA A 556 9.77 6.13 10.27
C ALA A 556 11.29 6.27 10.49
N THR A 557 11.80 5.83 11.64
CA THR A 557 13.24 5.84 11.96
C THR A 557 14.03 4.91 11.04
N GLU A 558 13.55 3.69 10.81
CA GLU A 558 14.16 2.76 9.84
C GLU A 558 14.18 3.36 8.42
N TRP A 559 13.09 4.03 8.04
CA TRP A 559 12.94 4.69 6.74
C TRP A 559 13.90 5.85 6.52
N LEU A 560 14.45 6.50 7.55
CA LEU A 560 15.43 7.58 7.35
C LEU A 560 16.69 7.13 6.59
N SER A 561 16.96 5.82 6.52
CA SER A 561 18.05 5.25 5.71
C SER A 561 17.68 4.93 4.24
N SER A 562 16.43 5.19 3.86
CA SER A 562 15.89 5.03 2.51
C SER A 562 16.65 5.88 1.47
N LEU A 563 16.67 5.41 0.22
CA LEU A 563 17.17 6.21 -0.90
C LEU A 563 16.26 7.41 -1.20
N CYS A 564 15.01 7.41 -0.71
CA CYS A 564 14.10 8.57 -0.80
C CYS A 564 14.73 9.84 -0.23
N PHE A 565 15.63 9.72 0.75
CA PHE A 565 16.22 10.85 1.47
C PHE A 565 17.66 11.13 1.05
N LYS A 566 18.05 10.69 -0.15
CA LYS A 566 19.34 10.97 -0.77
C LYS A 566 19.17 11.75 -2.06
N ASP A 567 20.00 12.75 -2.25
CA ASP A 567 20.09 13.50 -3.49
C ASP A 567 20.83 12.72 -4.60
N LYS A 568 21.06 13.35 -5.76
CA LYS A 568 21.79 12.74 -6.89
C LYS A 568 23.24 12.36 -6.53
N SER A 569 23.83 13.06 -5.57
CA SER A 569 25.20 12.84 -5.10
C SER A 569 25.27 11.80 -3.98
N GLY A 570 24.12 11.32 -3.49
CA GLY A 570 24.01 10.39 -2.36
C GLY A 570 24.03 11.07 -0.99
N CYS A 571 24.00 12.41 -0.94
CA CYS A 571 24.01 13.17 0.30
C CYS A 571 22.61 13.19 0.95
N PRO A 572 22.52 13.17 2.30
CA PRO A 572 21.25 13.23 3.01
C PRO A 572 20.49 14.55 2.78
N ILE A 573 19.25 14.44 2.32
CA ILE A 573 18.33 15.57 2.09
C ILE A 573 17.88 16.13 3.44
N GLN A 574 17.91 17.45 3.64
CA GLN A 574 17.52 18.06 4.92
C GLN A 574 15.99 18.21 5.02
N PRO A 575 15.38 18.04 6.22
CA PRO A 575 13.98 18.33 6.43
C PRO A 575 13.73 19.85 6.49
N TRP A 576 12.48 20.27 6.32
CA TRP A 576 12.07 21.64 6.60
C TRP A 576 12.14 21.95 8.09
N ASN A 577 12.37 23.23 8.41
CA ASN A 577 12.38 23.71 9.78
C ASN A 577 10.95 23.91 10.29
N VAL A 578 10.35 22.85 10.83
CA VAL A 578 8.97 22.86 11.35
C VAL A 578 8.97 22.94 12.89
N PRO A 579 8.18 23.84 13.51
CA PRO A 579 8.00 23.86 14.96
C PRO A 579 7.45 22.53 15.48
N LYS A 580 8.14 21.97 16.47
CA LYS A 580 7.79 20.69 17.10
C LYS A 580 6.78 20.85 18.25
N LYS A 581 6.63 22.08 18.72
CA LYS A 581 5.61 22.57 19.64
C LYS A 581 5.08 23.89 19.08
N VAL A 582 3.77 24.03 19.02
CA VAL A 582 3.10 25.33 18.97
C VAL A 582 2.43 25.46 20.34
N ILE A 583 2.88 26.44 21.13
CA ILE A 583 2.20 26.85 22.37
C ILE A 583 1.24 27.97 21.99
#